data_AF-K1R864-F1
#
_entry.id   AF-K1R864-F1
#
_cell.length_a   1.000
_cell.length_b   1.000
_cell.length_c   1.000
_cell.angle_alpha   90.00
_cell.angle_beta   90.00
_cell.angle_gamma   90.00
#
_symmetry.space_group_name_H-M   'P 1'
#
loop_
_entity.id
_entity.type
_entity.pdbx_description
1 polymer ?
#
loop_
_entity_poly.entity_id
_entity_poly.type
_entity_poly.pdbx_seq_one_letter_code
_entity_poly.pdbx_strand_id
1 'polypeptide(L)'
;MGNFNASYGSSDYYRAARQVYVKETDVDELCKEIYDRTTNDIDFATQNFVTRIEKYFSTGNGYYDWNSLRYFFYEYEAKLAEKNNIDRFCTWSMFTKSEKDKVSIEHILPQTPTKYYWRNMYRQFKDSEIKMLSGALGNLLPLSQSVNSALQNDSFEDKKHSKTTGRRGYENGSHSEIEVSKLQDWTAFEIYSRTEKLLVFMQERWNLQFDEEQLEKLIGISFVKDGREIPEELEEVSANVPKSEKSAEGSGDDQKLQFWTAFVNYAYEHGRSSDIAKQKAAGRTYYDVHIGANGYHLFFSIPYGKRIKMGIYTYNVDTYNRLKELKDQIEAEFDENLNWECSKSTGTTRSIVIEEKADVFNPAEQPKIFDWIIDHFDRITTALSNDWRASQYKR
;
A
#
# COMPACT_ATOMS: atom_id res chain seq x y z
N MET A 1 -28.68 12.54 -10.46
CA MET A 1 -29.74 13.33 -9.78
C MET A 1 -30.33 12.61 -8.55
N GLY A 2 -30.74 11.33 -8.63
CA GLY A 2 -31.35 10.63 -7.48
C GLY A 2 -30.47 10.49 -6.22
N ASN A 3 -29.16 10.23 -6.35
CA ASN A 3 -28.23 10.26 -5.20
C ASN A 3 -27.88 11.68 -4.73
N PHE A 4 -28.12 12.70 -5.56
CA PHE A 4 -27.78 14.09 -5.24
C PHE A 4 -28.88 14.78 -4.44
N ASN A 5 -30.12 14.39 -4.67
CA ASN A 5 -31.27 14.78 -3.89
C ASN A 5 -32.27 13.61 -3.87
N ALA A 6 -32.29 12.88 -2.76
CA ALA A 6 -33.10 11.66 -2.63
C ALA A 6 -34.61 11.91 -2.78
N SER A 7 -35.06 13.16 -2.63
CA SER A 7 -36.45 13.57 -2.86
C SER A 7 -36.71 14.16 -4.25
N TYR A 8 -35.69 14.26 -5.12
CA TYR A 8 -35.85 14.84 -6.45
C TYR A 8 -36.88 14.05 -7.27
N GLY A 9 -38.00 14.70 -7.58
CA GLY A 9 -39.12 14.12 -8.31
C GLY A 9 -39.86 12.99 -7.58
N SER A 10 -39.59 12.73 -6.29
CA SER A 10 -40.15 11.56 -5.60
C SER A 10 -41.68 11.57 -5.58
N SER A 11 -42.31 12.72 -5.32
CA SER A 11 -43.76 12.90 -5.39
C SER A 11 -44.33 12.63 -6.78
N ASP A 12 -43.60 12.98 -7.82
CA ASP A 12 -44.01 12.82 -9.21
C ASP A 12 -43.89 11.35 -9.61
N TYR A 13 -42.79 10.68 -9.22
CA TYR A 13 -42.59 9.26 -9.49
C TYR A 13 -43.56 8.37 -8.71
N TYR A 14 -43.90 8.71 -7.46
CA TYR A 14 -44.96 7.98 -6.73
C TYR A 14 -46.33 8.15 -7.38
N ARG A 15 -46.63 9.35 -7.90
CA ARG A 15 -47.88 9.61 -8.63
C ARG A 15 -47.91 8.86 -9.94
N ALA A 16 -46.84 8.91 -10.72
CA ALA A 16 -46.70 8.21 -11.98
C ALA A 16 -46.78 6.69 -11.82
N ALA A 17 -46.14 6.13 -10.80
CA ALA A 17 -46.24 4.71 -10.48
C ALA A 17 -47.70 4.29 -10.16
N ARG A 18 -48.45 5.13 -9.44
CA ARG A 18 -49.88 4.91 -9.21
C ARG A 18 -50.67 4.95 -10.51
N GLN A 19 -50.42 5.93 -11.39
CA GLN A 19 -51.12 6.10 -12.67
C GLN A 19 -50.93 4.89 -13.59
N VAL A 20 -49.71 4.34 -13.65
CA VAL A 20 -49.42 3.08 -14.34
C VAL A 20 -50.16 1.91 -13.69
N TYR A 21 -50.14 1.80 -12.36
CA TYR A 21 -50.82 0.71 -11.64
C TYR A 21 -52.34 0.70 -11.89
N VAL A 22 -52.98 1.88 -11.93
CA VAL A 22 -54.42 2.00 -12.22
C VAL A 22 -54.74 2.03 -13.71
N LYS A 23 -53.73 1.88 -14.59
CA LYS A 23 -53.83 1.90 -16.06
C LYS A 23 -54.36 3.22 -16.64
N GLU A 24 -54.12 4.33 -15.96
CA GLU A 24 -54.39 5.69 -16.46
C GLU A 24 -53.33 6.15 -17.49
N THR A 25 -52.11 5.62 -17.39
CA THR A 25 -50.97 5.94 -18.26
C THR A 25 -50.23 4.65 -18.57
N ASP A 26 -49.62 4.56 -19.76
CA ASP A 26 -48.84 3.40 -20.14
C ASP A 26 -47.39 3.48 -19.62
N VAL A 27 -46.75 2.31 -19.45
CA VAL A 27 -45.36 2.22 -19.01
C VAL A 27 -44.43 2.94 -20.00
N ASP A 28 -44.69 2.80 -21.30
CA ASP A 28 -43.86 3.42 -22.34
C ASP A 28 -43.93 4.96 -22.29
N GLU A 29 -45.11 5.52 -21.99
CA GLU A 29 -45.31 6.96 -21.84
C GLU A 29 -44.57 7.50 -20.61
N LEU A 30 -44.62 6.78 -19.48
CA LEU A 30 -43.83 7.12 -18.30
C LEU A 30 -42.32 7.02 -18.57
N CYS A 31 -41.87 5.98 -19.25
CA CYS A 31 -40.46 5.84 -19.63
C CYS A 31 -39.99 7.02 -20.48
N LYS A 32 -40.82 7.48 -21.41
CA LYS A 32 -40.53 8.65 -22.23
C LYS A 32 -40.48 9.94 -21.41
N GLU A 33 -41.43 10.16 -20.50
CA GLU A 33 -41.41 11.34 -19.62
C GLU A 33 -40.14 11.40 -18.76
N ILE A 34 -39.74 10.26 -18.18
CA ILE A 34 -38.51 10.15 -17.38
C ILE A 34 -37.29 10.46 -18.24
N TYR A 35 -37.25 9.92 -19.46
CA TYR A 35 -36.17 10.16 -20.41
C TYR A 35 -36.07 11.63 -20.79
N ASP A 36 -37.19 12.26 -21.18
CA ASP A 36 -37.26 13.65 -21.59
C ASP A 36 -36.85 14.59 -20.44
N ARG A 37 -37.39 14.35 -19.23
CA ARG A 37 -37.03 15.11 -18.02
C ARG A 37 -35.53 15.01 -17.71
N THR A 38 -34.98 13.80 -17.77
CA THR A 38 -33.55 13.57 -17.49
C THR A 38 -32.66 14.22 -18.54
N THR A 39 -33.06 14.16 -19.82
CA THR A 39 -32.33 14.76 -20.94
C THR A 39 -32.34 16.28 -20.86
N ASN A 40 -33.48 16.89 -20.52
CA ASN A 40 -33.59 18.35 -20.39
C ASN A 40 -32.75 18.91 -19.24
N ASP A 41 -32.56 18.13 -18.17
CA ASP A 41 -31.79 18.54 -16.99
C ASP A 41 -30.29 18.17 -17.08
N ILE A 42 -29.83 17.60 -18.20
CA ILE A 42 -28.49 17.02 -18.33
C ILE A 42 -27.38 18.07 -18.17
N ASP A 43 -27.57 19.27 -18.72
CA ASP A 43 -26.60 20.37 -18.64
C ASP A 43 -26.45 20.86 -17.20
N PHE A 44 -27.59 21.02 -16.52
CA PHE A 44 -27.61 21.39 -15.10
C PHE A 44 -26.97 20.32 -14.23
N ALA A 45 -27.26 19.04 -14.48
CA ALA A 45 -26.66 17.92 -13.77
C ALA A 45 -25.15 17.84 -14.00
N THR A 46 -24.70 18.12 -15.22
CA THR A 46 -23.28 18.16 -15.63
C THR A 46 -22.52 19.25 -14.88
N GLN A 47 -23.03 20.49 -14.87
CA GLN A 47 -22.39 21.59 -14.13
C GLN A 47 -22.26 21.30 -12.63
N ASN A 48 -23.31 20.75 -12.03
CA ASN A 48 -23.27 20.33 -10.62
C ASN A 48 -22.28 19.20 -10.37
N PHE A 49 -22.14 18.28 -11.31
CA PHE A 49 -21.17 17.20 -11.22
C PHE A 49 -19.74 17.75 -11.22
N VAL A 50 -19.39 18.60 -12.20
CA VAL A 50 -18.07 19.24 -12.31
C VAL A 50 -17.71 19.99 -11.02
N THR A 51 -18.62 20.83 -10.53
CA THR A 51 -18.42 21.62 -9.30
C THR A 51 -18.15 20.74 -8.06
N ARG A 52 -18.80 19.57 -7.98
CA ARG A 52 -18.60 18.64 -6.86
C ARG A 52 -17.27 17.92 -6.95
N ILE A 53 -16.89 17.47 -8.15
CA ILE A 53 -15.60 16.83 -8.37
C ILE A 53 -14.47 17.80 -8.00
N GLU A 54 -14.56 19.06 -8.44
CA GLU A 54 -13.62 20.11 -8.06
C GLU A 54 -13.53 20.30 -6.53
N LYS A 55 -14.67 20.30 -5.84
CA LYS A 55 -14.72 20.33 -4.38
C LYS A 55 -14.02 19.12 -3.74
N TYR A 56 -14.17 17.92 -4.29
CA TYR A 56 -13.49 16.73 -3.77
C TYR A 56 -11.98 16.74 -4.01
N PHE A 57 -11.53 17.32 -5.12
CA PHE A 57 -10.10 17.58 -5.31
C PHE A 57 -9.57 18.60 -4.30
N SER A 58 -10.37 19.60 -3.94
CA SER A 58 -10.02 20.59 -2.93
C SER A 58 -9.90 20.01 -1.51
N THR A 59 -10.66 18.96 -1.17
CA THR A 59 -10.51 18.21 0.09
C THR A 59 -9.36 17.18 0.04
N GLY A 60 -8.87 16.88 -1.16
CA GLY A 60 -7.69 16.04 -1.43
C GLY A 60 -7.98 14.56 -1.63
N ASN A 61 -9.24 14.12 -1.66
CA ASN A 61 -9.57 12.71 -1.96
C ASN A 61 -10.06 12.52 -3.41
N GLY A 62 -10.38 13.61 -4.12
CA GLY A 62 -10.78 13.57 -5.52
C GLY A 62 -11.96 12.62 -5.77
N TYR A 63 -11.85 11.78 -6.79
CA TYR A 63 -12.88 10.82 -7.16
C TYR A 63 -13.11 9.72 -6.12
N TYR A 64 -12.21 9.53 -5.14
CA TYR A 64 -12.43 8.54 -4.09
C TYR A 64 -13.64 8.87 -3.20
N ASP A 65 -13.94 10.16 -3.01
CA ASP A 65 -15.13 10.63 -2.28
C ASP A 65 -16.41 10.60 -3.16
N TRP A 66 -16.30 10.22 -4.43
CA TRP A 66 -17.45 10.16 -5.33
C TRP A 66 -18.28 8.90 -5.07
N ASN A 67 -19.43 9.07 -4.42
CA ASN A 67 -20.32 7.97 -4.03
C ASN A 67 -20.75 7.04 -5.18
N SER A 68 -20.86 7.55 -6.41
CA SER A 68 -21.27 6.75 -7.58
C SER A 68 -20.11 6.07 -8.32
N LEU A 69 -18.87 6.17 -7.80
CA LEU A 69 -17.67 5.60 -8.41
C LEU A 69 -17.78 4.09 -8.66
N ARG A 70 -18.40 3.35 -7.74
CA ARG A 70 -18.62 1.90 -7.88
C ARG A 70 -19.51 1.56 -9.07
N TYR A 71 -20.58 2.34 -9.26
CA TYR A 71 -21.48 2.18 -10.40
C TYR A 71 -20.78 2.53 -11.71
N PHE A 72 -19.99 3.61 -11.72
CA PHE A 72 -19.17 3.98 -12.86
C PHE A 72 -18.23 2.85 -13.30
N PHE A 73 -17.51 2.24 -12.35
CA PHE A 73 -16.61 1.13 -12.67
C PHE A 73 -17.33 -0.15 -13.09
N TYR A 74 -18.53 -0.42 -12.54
CA TYR A 74 -19.37 -1.51 -13.00
C TYR A 74 -19.74 -1.36 -14.48
N GLU A 75 -20.18 -0.18 -14.90
CA GLU A 75 -20.52 0.11 -16.30
C GLU A 75 -19.29 0.04 -17.21
N TYR A 76 -18.13 0.48 -16.72
CA TYR A 76 -16.88 0.37 -17.48
C TYR A 76 -16.45 -1.10 -17.67
N GLU A 77 -16.56 -1.92 -16.63
CA GLU A 77 -16.32 -3.37 -16.73
C GLU A 77 -17.28 -4.05 -17.71
N ALA A 78 -18.56 -3.66 -17.72
CA ALA A 78 -19.54 -4.18 -18.66
C ALA A 78 -19.14 -3.89 -20.12
N LYS A 79 -18.73 -2.64 -20.43
CA LYS A 79 -18.20 -2.28 -21.76
C LYS A 79 -16.97 -3.12 -22.14
N LEU A 80 -16.07 -3.37 -21.20
CA LEU A 80 -14.89 -4.19 -21.46
C LEU A 80 -15.24 -5.67 -21.65
N ALA A 81 -16.23 -6.20 -20.93
CA ALA A 81 -16.70 -7.57 -21.09
C ALA A 81 -17.35 -7.78 -22.46
N GLU A 82 -18.19 -6.83 -22.92
CA GLU A 82 -18.75 -6.82 -24.28
C GLU A 82 -17.65 -6.83 -25.36
N LYS A 83 -16.60 -6.02 -25.16
CA LYS A 83 -15.48 -5.94 -26.11
C LYS A 83 -14.64 -7.22 -26.16
N ASN A 84 -14.41 -7.86 -25.02
CA ASN A 84 -13.52 -9.02 -24.90
C ASN A 84 -14.24 -10.37 -25.07
N ASN A 85 -15.58 -10.39 -25.14
CA ASN A 85 -16.42 -11.60 -25.25
C ASN A 85 -16.17 -12.65 -24.14
N ILE A 86 -15.69 -12.22 -22.97
CA ILE A 86 -15.46 -13.08 -21.81
C ILE A 86 -16.06 -12.36 -20.62
N ASP A 87 -16.98 -13.00 -19.90
CA ASP A 87 -17.44 -12.48 -18.61
C ASP A 87 -16.51 -12.99 -17.50
N ARG A 88 -15.75 -12.07 -16.90
CA ARG A 88 -14.90 -12.36 -15.74
C ARG A 88 -15.34 -11.64 -14.46
N PHE A 89 -16.32 -10.73 -14.52
CA PHE A 89 -16.64 -9.82 -13.41
C PHE A 89 -18.00 -9.09 -13.52
N CYS A 90 -18.97 -9.60 -14.28
CA CYS A 90 -20.13 -8.81 -14.71
C CYS A 90 -21.45 -9.20 -14.02
N THR A 91 -21.50 -9.25 -12.69
CA THR A 91 -22.80 -9.26 -11.99
C THR A 91 -22.86 -8.12 -10.99
N TRP A 92 -23.83 -7.21 -11.14
CA TRP A 92 -24.10 -6.10 -10.20
C TRP A 92 -24.10 -6.56 -8.74
N SER A 93 -24.55 -7.80 -8.50
CA SER A 93 -24.54 -8.41 -7.17
C SER A 93 -23.16 -8.47 -6.50
N MET A 94 -22.04 -8.49 -7.24
CA MET A 94 -20.68 -8.43 -6.67
C MET A 94 -20.34 -7.03 -6.13
N PHE A 95 -20.93 -5.99 -6.70
CA PHE A 95 -20.80 -4.62 -6.21
C PHE A 95 -21.71 -4.37 -4.98
N THR A 96 -22.67 -5.27 -4.70
CA THR A 96 -23.69 -5.11 -3.64
C THR A 96 -23.74 -6.21 -2.55
N LYS A 97 -22.98 -7.32 -2.66
CA LYS A 97 -23.00 -8.46 -1.70
C LYS A 97 -21.84 -8.44 -0.67
N SER A 98 -21.89 -9.41 0.26
CA SER A 98 -21.24 -9.55 1.58
C SER A 98 -19.76 -9.16 1.73
N GLU A 99 -19.39 -8.83 2.98
CA GLU A 99 -18.13 -8.25 3.49
C GLU A 99 -16.80 -8.88 3.03
N LYS A 100 -16.76 -10.12 2.55
CA LYS A 100 -15.52 -10.77 2.06
C LYS A 100 -15.31 -10.66 0.55
N ASP A 101 -16.39 -10.55 -0.21
CA ASP A 101 -16.38 -10.45 -1.69
C ASP A 101 -16.78 -9.05 -2.17
N LYS A 102 -16.88 -8.09 -1.23
CA LYS A 102 -17.20 -6.70 -1.55
C LYS A 102 -16.15 -6.16 -2.51
N VAL A 103 -16.60 -5.60 -3.64
CA VAL A 103 -15.74 -4.79 -4.49
C VAL A 103 -15.26 -3.58 -3.66
N SER A 104 -13.95 -3.51 -3.48
CA SER A 104 -13.21 -2.40 -2.91
C SER A 104 -12.64 -1.55 -4.05
N ILE A 105 -12.30 -0.30 -3.74
CA ILE A 105 -11.61 0.58 -4.67
C ILE A 105 -10.16 0.63 -4.23
N GLU A 106 -9.27 0.12 -5.07
CA GLU A 106 -7.83 0.17 -4.88
C GLU A 106 -7.26 1.48 -5.42
N HIS A 107 -6.24 1.96 -4.73
CA HIS A 107 -5.39 3.06 -5.18
C HIS A 107 -4.11 2.47 -5.76
N ILE A 108 -3.95 2.51 -7.08
CA ILE A 108 -2.78 1.90 -7.74
C ILE A 108 -1.50 2.58 -7.22
N LEU A 109 -1.43 3.91 -7.35
CA LEU A 109 -0.58 4.78 -6.53
C LEU A 109 -1.19 4.88 -5.12
N PRO A 110 -0.52 4.37 -4.07
CA PRO A 110 -1.05 4.42 -2.71
C PRO A 110 -1.22 5.85 -2.20
N GLN A 111 -2.18 6.07 -1.28
CA GLN A 111 -2.35 7.36 -0.60
C GLN A 111 -1.12 7.78 0.21
N THR A 112 -0.32 6.82 0.67
CA THR A 112 0.95 7.04 1.36
C THR A 112 2.08 6.28 0.65
N PRO A 113 2.66 6.85 -0.42
CA PRO A 113 3.68 6.19 -1.23
C PRO A 113 5.03 6.15 -0.52
N THR A 114 5.21 5.22 0.41
CA THR A 114 6.43 5.11 1.22
C THR A 114 7.54 4.28 0.56
N LYS A 115 7.27 3.47 -0.47
CA LYS A 115 8.31 2.68 -1.15
C LYS A 115 9.18 3.54 -2.06
N TYR A 116 10.46 3.16 -2.21
CA TYR A 116 11.43 3.85 -3.09
C TYR A 116 10.89 4.01 -4.51
N TYR A 117 10.35 2.93 -5.09
CA TYR A 117 9.73 2.95 -6.42
C TYR A 117 8.75 4.12 -6.60
N TRP A 118 7.80 4.28 -5.68
CA TRP A 118 6.81 5.36 -5.76
C TRP A 118 7.42 6.74 -5.50
N ARG A 119 8.36 6.86 -4.57
CA ARG A 119 9.05 8.13 -4.29
C ARG A 119 9.91 8.58 -5.48
N ASN A 120 10.63 7.66 -6.12
CA ASN A 120 11.44 7.96 -7.28
C ASN A 120 10.58 8.30 -8.50
N MET A 121 9.50 7.54 -8.72
CA MET A 121 8.59 7.75 -9.85
C MET A 121 7.85 9.08 -9.79
N TYR A 122 7.54 9.58 -8.60
CA TYR A 122 6.77 10.82 -8.39
C TYR A 122 7.60 11.97 -7.79
N ARG A 123 8.93 11.89 -7.85
CA ARG A 123 9.87 12.86 -7.23
C ARG A 123 9.72 14.31 -7.69
N GLN A 124 9.16 14.52 -8.88
CA GLN A 124 8.88 15.87 -9.42
C GLN A 124 7.63 16.53 -8.84
N PHE A 125 6.86 15.82 -8.02
CA PHE A 125 5.57 16.28 -7.48
C PHE A 125 5.65 16.52 -5.98
N LYS A 126 4.96 17.57 -5.52
CA LYS A 126 4.79 17.86 -4.08
C LYS A 126 3.79 16.91 -3.45
N ASP A 127 3.82 16.76 -2.13
CA ASP A 127 2.85 15.93 -1.39
C ASP A 127 1.39 16.26 -1.70
N SER A 128 1.07 17.55 -1.92
CA SER A 128 -0.27 17.98 -2.33
C SER A 128 -0.66 17.48 -3.72
N GLU A 129 0.27 17.49 -4.67
CA GLU A 129 0.06 17.00 -6.04
C GLU A 129 -0.03 15.47 -6.07
N ILE A 130 0.82 14.78 -5.29
CA ILE A 130 0.74 13.32 -5.09
C ILE A 130 -0.63 12.94 -4.51
N LYS A 131 -1.14 13.73 -3.55
CA LYS A 131 -2.47 13.51 -2.99
C LYS A 131 -3.57 13.64 -4.07
N MET A 132 -3.50 14.67 -4.93
CA MET A 132 -4.42 14.83 -6.06
C MET A 132 -4.31 13.68 -7.07
N LEU A 133 -3.09 13.23 -7.40
CA LEU A 133 -2.84 12.09 -8.27
C LEU A 133 -3.41 10.79 -7.69
N SER A 134 -3.27 10.58 -6.38
CA SER A 134 -3.80 9.39 -5.71
C SER A 134 -5.33 9.33 -5.77
N GLY A 135 -6.01 10.48 -5.73
CA GLY A 135 -7.46 10.62 -5.83
C GLY A 135 -8.00 10.78 -7.25
N ALA A 136 -7.16 10.78 -8.29
CA ALA A 136 -7.59 10.92 -9.68
C ALA A 136 -8.36 9.67 -10.16
N LEU A 137 -9.35 9.85 -11.03
CA LEU A 137 -10.20 8.76 -11.53
C LEU A 137 -9.37 7.64 -12.17
N GLY A 138 -8.34 8.01 -12.93
CA GLY A 138 -7.41 7.08 -13.56
C GLY A 138 -6.52 6.31 -12.59
N ASN A 139 -6.38 6.71 -11.32
CA ASN A 139 -5.63 5.96 -10.32
C ASN A 139 -6.47 4.91 -9.57
N LEU A 140 -7.79 4.98 -9.68
CA LEU A 140 -8.73 4.15 -8.94
C LEU A 140 -9.10 2.90 -9.74
N LEU A 141 -9.16 1.74 -9.07
CA LEU A 141 -9.41 0.46 -9.71
C LEU A 141 -10.37 -0.40 -8.86
N PRO A 142 -11.43 -0.99 -9.44
CA PRO A 142 -12.29 -1.92 -8.72
C PRO A 142 -11.57 -3.27 -8.52
N LEU A 143 -11.40 -3.69 -7.26
CA LEU A 143 -10.80 -4.97 -6.88
C LEU A 143 -11.63 -5.69 -5.82
N SER A 144 -11.59 -7.02 -5.79
CA SER A 144 -12.08 -7.77 -4.63
C SER A 144 -11.31 -7.37 -3.37
N GLN A 145 -11.99 -7.17 -2.25
CA GLN A 145 -11.39 -6.73 -0.99
C GLN A 145 -10.24 -7.64 -0.50
N SER A 146 -10.32 -8.95 -0.71
CA SER A 146 -9.27 -9.91 -0.35
C SER A 146 -7.96 -9.66 -1.12
N VAL A 147 -8.06 -9.41 -2.42
CA VAL A 147 -6.90 -9.09 -3.28
C VAL A 147 -6.34 -7.71 -2.92
N ASN A 148 -7.21 -6.72 -2.69
CA ASN A 148 -6.78 -5.38 -2.29
C ASN A 148 -6.02 -5.40 -0.95
N SER A 149 -6.54 -6.11 0.06
CA SER A 149 -5.87 -6.27 1.37
C SER A 149 -4.50 -6.95 1.25
N ALA A 150 -4.35 -7.84 0.26
CA ALA A 150 -3.08 -8.50 -0.01
C ALA A 150 -2.08 -7.58 -0.75
N LEU A 151 -2.54 -6.66 -1.61
CA LEU A 151 -1.71 -5.80 -2.47
C LEU A 151 -0.96 -4.68 -1.73
N GLN A 152 -1.54 -4.14 -0.65
CA GLN A 152 -0.93 -3.11 0.20
C GLN A 152 -0.24 -1.98 -0.61
N ASN A 153 0.89 -1.45 -0.13
CA ASN A 153 1.66 -0.39 -0.78
C ASN A 153 2.76 -0.95 -1.71
N ASP A 154 2.55 -2.13 -2.29
CA ASP A 154 3.54 -2.75 -3.17
C ASP A 154 3.88 -1.90 -4.40
N SER A 155 5.07 -2.12 -4.98
CA SER A 155 5.44 -1.46 -6.24
C SER A 155 4.50 -1.93 -7.35
N PHE A 156 4.40 -1.15 -8.43
CA PHE A 156 3.49 -1.49 -9.51
C PHE A 156 3.77 -2.88 -10.09
N GLU A 157 5.04 -3.21 -10.33
CA GLU A 157 5.48 -4.55 -10.77
C GLU A 157 5.01 -5.67 -9.84
N ASP A 158 5.09 -5.44 -8.54
CA ASP A 158 4.70 -6.42 -7.52
C ASP A 158 3.19 -6.57 -7.44
N LYS A 159 2.43 -5.54 -7.84
CA LYS A 159 0.97 -5.61 -7.96
C LYS A 159 0.51 -6.28 -9.26
N LYS A 160 1.32 -6.22 -10.32
CA LYS A 160 1.04 -6.90 -11.60
C LYS A 160 1.15 -8.41 -11.47
N HIS A 161 2.24 -8.90 -10.88
CA HIS A 161 2.58 -10.32 -10.87
C HIS A 161 2.30 -11.02 -9.53
N SER A 162 1.89 -12.28 -9.60
CA SER A 162 1.76 -13.14 -8.43
C SER A 162 3.14 -13.55 -7.87
N LYS A 163 3.62 -12.90 -6.80
CA LYS A 163 4.92 -13.24 -6.16
C LYS A 163 4.85 -14.42 -5.18
N THR A 164 3.67 -14.79 -4.69
CA THR A 164 3.49 -15.86 -3.69
C THR A 164 2.41 -16.84 -4.13
N THR A 165 2.65 -18.14 -3.92
CA THR A 165 1.67 -19.21 -4.18
C THR A 165 0.35 -18.90 -3.48
N GLY A 166 -0.67 -18.51 -4.25
CA GLY A 166 -2.01 -18.18 -3.76
C GLY A 166 -2.42 -16.70 -3.82
N ARG A 167 -1.53 -15.76 -4.19
CA ARG A 167 -1.86 -14.33 -4.32
C ARG A 167 -2.13 -13.96 -5.78
N ARG A 168 -3.32 -13.45 -6.12
CA ARG A 168 -3.65 -13.01 -7.49
C ARG A 168 -3.11 -11.60 -7.76
N GLY A 169 -2.35 -11.41 -8.84
CA GLY A 169 -1.97 -10.10 -9.38
C GLY A 169 -2.96 -9.58 -10.43
N TYR A 170 -2.76 -8.35 -10.91
CA TYR A 170 -3.66 -7.71 -11.89
C TYR A 170 -3.80 -8.49 -13.21
N GLU A 171 -2.77 -9.20 -13.64
CA GLU A 171 -2.76 -9.96 -14.90
C GLU A 171 -3.85 -11.05 -14.97
N ASN A 172 -4.30 -11.54 -13.81
CA ASN A 172 -5.31 -12.58 -13.69
C ASN A 172 -6.66 -12.03 -13.19
N GLY A 173 -6.85 -10.72 -13.37
CA GLY A 173 -7.91 -9.94 -12.76
C GLY A 173 -9.21 -9.77 -13.56
N SER A 174 -9.99 -8.78 -13.13
CA SER A 174 -11.04 -8.11 -13.91
C SER A 174 -10.47 -7.49 -15.20
N HIS A 175 -11.34 -7.03 -16.10
CA HIS A 175 -10.84 -6.51 -17.38
C HIS A 175 -10.04 -5.21 -17.20
N SER A 176 -10.45 -4.34 -16.27
CA SER A 176 -9.69 -3.15 -15.90
C SER A 176 -8.34 -3.50 -15.27
N GLU A 177 -8.25 -4.53 -14.43
CA GLU A 177 -6.97 -5.01 -13.88
C GLU A 177 -6.03 -5.45 -15.02
N ILE A 178 -6.55 -6.25 -15.95
CA ILE A 178 -5.77 -6.74 -17.08
C ILE A 178 -5.31 -5.58 -17.97
N GLU A 179 -6.17 -4.59 -18.22
CA GLU A 179 -5.81 -3.40 -18.98
C GLU A 179 -4.64 -2.65 -18.33
N VAL A 180 -4.70 -2.44 -17.01
CA VAL A 180 -3.63 -1.79 -16.24
C VAL A 180 -2.35 -2.62 -16.24
N SER A 181 -2.46 -3.95 -16.11
CA SER A 181 -1.29 -4.85 -16.06
C SER A 181 -0.43 -4.86 -17.33
N LYS A 182 -0.98 -4.41 -18.47
CA LYS A 182 -0.24 -4.32 -19.74
C LYS A 182 0.74 -3.15 -19.79
N LEU A 183 0.61 -2.18 -18.88
CA LEU A 183 1.50 -1.04 -18.80
C LEU A 183 2.80 -1.46 -18.10
N GLN A 184 3.91 -0.89 -18.57
CA GLN A 184 5.22 -1.17 -18.01
C GLN A 184 5.32 -0.54 -16.61
N ASP A 185 5.17 0.79 -16.56
CA ASP A 185 5.24 1.57 -15.34
C ASP A 185 3.91 2.30 -15.09
N TRP A 186 3.75 2.79 -13.86
CA TRP A 186 2.59 3.59 -13.46
C TRP A 186 3.04 5.01 -13.13
N THR A 187 3.17 5.85 -14.16
CA THR A 187 3.59 7.25 -14.00
C THR A 187 2.37 8.16 -13.89
N ALA A 188 2.61 9.45 -13.59
CA ALA A 188 1.55 10.44 -13.60
C ALA A 188 0.86 10.58 -14.97
N PHE A 189 1.59 10.32 -16.08
CA PHE A 189 1.03 10.37 -17.43
C PHE A 189 0.02 9.24 -17.67
N GLU A 190 0.28 8.01 -17.20
CA GLU A 190 -0.68 6.91 -17.30
C GLU A 190 -1.94 7.18 -16.49
N ILE A 191 -1.82 7.79 -15.29
CA ILE A 191 -2.97 8.23 -14.50
C ILE A 191 -3.80 9.26 -15.29
N TYR A 192 -3.13 10.24 -15.90
CA TYR A 192 -3.77 11.26 -16.71
C TYR A 192 -4.49 10.65 -17.94
N SER A 193 -3.77 9.85 -18.74
CA SER A 193 -4.30 9.23 -19.96
C SER A 193 -5.46 8.28 -19.66
N ARG A 194 -5.36 7.50 -18.57
CA ARG A 194 -6.47 6.66 -18.12
C ARG A 194 -7.65 7.50 -17.64
N THR A 195 -7.42 8.64 -16.98
CA THR A 195 -8.50 9.57 -16.59
C THR A 195 -9.23 10.10 -17.81
N GLU A 196 -8.51 10.59 -18.83
CA GLU A 196 -9.12 11.01 -20.11
C GLU A 196 -9.94 9.89 -20.74
N LYS A 197 -9.38 8.68 -20.84
CA LYS A 197 -10.09 7.52 -21.41
C LYS A 197 -11.39 7.20 -20.65
N LEU A 198 -11.36 7.28 -19.33
CA LEU A 198 -12.54 7.04 -18.48
C LEU A 198 -13.58 8.16 -18.62
N LEU A 199 -13.16 9.41 -18.81
CA LEU A 199 -14.07 10.53 -19.10
C LEU A 199 -14.69 10.42 -20.50
N VAL A 200 -13.93 10.01 -21.52
CA VAL A 200 -14.49 9.71 -22.86
C VAL A 200 -15.52 8.59 -22.77
N PHE A 201 -15.23 7.53 -22.01
CA PHE A 201 -16.23 6.50 -21.74
C PHE A 201 -17.49 7.08 -21.07
N MET A 202 -17.35 7.99 -20.11
CA MET A 202 -18.47 8.66 -19.46
C MET A 202 -19.33 9.43 -20.46
N GLN A 203 -18.69 10.19 -21.35
CA GLN A 203 -19.37 10.94 -22.40
C GLN A 203 -20.14 10.02 -23.35
N GLU A 204 -19.51 8.94 -23.83
CA GLU A 204 -20.16 7.98 -24.73
C GLU A 204 -21.30 7.23 -24.06
N ARG A 205 -21.12 6.78 -22.81
CA ARG A 205 -22.09 5.92 -22.11
C ARG A 205 -23.37 6.66 -21.75
N TRP A 206 -23.26 7.93 -21.35
CA TRP A 206 -24.38 8.74 -20.89
C TRP A 206 -24.74 9.90 -21.83
N ASN A 207 -24.15 9.92 -23.03
CA ASN A 207 -24.34 10.98 -24.02
C ASN A 207 -24.10 12.39 -23.44
N LEU A 208 -23.02 12.54 -22.68
CA LEU A 208 -22.62 13.82 -22.07
C LEU A 208 -21.65 14.56 -22.99
N GLN A 209 -21.73 15.89 -22.96
CA GLN A 209 -20.78 16.76 -23.64
C GLN A 209 -20.11 17.63 -22.58
N PHE A 210 -18.80 17.50 -22.44
CA PHE A 210 -18.00 18.38 -21.61
C PHE A 210 -17.23 19.34 -22.52
N ASP A 211 -17.26 20.62 -22.19
CA ASP A 211 -16.35 21.58 -22.80
C ASP A 211 -14.91 21.39 -22.27
N GLU A 212 -13.95 22.09 -22.89
CA GLU A 212 -12.53 21.97 -22.56
C GLU A 212 -12.23 22.39 -21.10
N GLU A 213 -12.92 23.42 -20.59
CA GLU A 213 -12.75 23.91 -19.22
C GLU A 213 -13.29 22.88 -18.19
N GLN A 214 -14.45 22.29 -18.49
CA GLN A 214 -15.06 21.23 -17.69
C GLN A 214 -14.17 19.99 -17.69
N LEU A 215 -13.63 19.59 -18.84
CA LEU A 215 -12.71 18.45 -18.93
C LEU A 215 -11.45 18.70 -18.10
N GLU A 216 -10.87 19.89 -18.14
CA GLU A 216 -9.70 20.23 -17.34
C GLU A 216 -10.00 20.11 -15.84
N LYS A 217 -11.13 20.65 -15.38
CA LYS A 217 -11.58 20.54 -13.98
C LYS A 217 -11.85 19.09 -13.56
N LEU A 218 -12.46 18.31 -14.45
CA LEU A 218 -12.75 16.89 -14.19
C LEU A 218 -11.49 16.04 -14.16
N ILE A 219 -10.47 16.36 -14.96
CA ILE A 219 -9.18 15.67 -14.89
C ILE A 219 -8.49 16.02 -13.57
N GLY A 220 -8.47 17.31 -13.19
CA GLY A 220 -7.97 17.77 -11.89
C GLY A 220 -6.45 17.63 -11.68
N ILE A 221 -5.73 17.05 -12.64
CA ILE A 221 -4.28 16.82 -12.61
C ILE A 221 -3.58 17.34 -13.88
N SER A 222 -4.05 18.46 -14.43
CA SER A 222 -3.48 19.07 -15.66
C SER A 222 -2.00 19.45 -15.52
N PHE A 223 -1.54 19.72 -14.29
CA PHE A 223 -0.13 19.97 -13.95
C PHE A 223 0.83 18.83 -14.33
N VAL A 224 0.34 17.62 -14.62
CA VAL A 224 1.16 16.52 -15.14
C VAL A 224 1.76 16.83 -16.51
N LYS A 225 1.11 17.70 -17.30
CA LYS A 225 1.53 18.09 -18.65
C LYS A 225 2.27 19.44 -18.69
N ASP A 226 2.66 20.00 -17.55
CA ASP A 226 3.30 21.33 -17.48
C ASP A 226 4.76 21.36 -17.98
N GLY A 227 5.32 20.21 -18.34
CA GLY A 227 6.67 20.08 -18.87
C GLY A 227 7.76 20.36 -17.84
N ARG A 228 7.44 20.30 -16.54
CA ARG A 228 8.42 20.48 -15.47
C ARG A 228 9.60 19.53 -15.62
N GLU A 229 10.78 20.03 -15.29
CA GLU A 229 11.96 19.19 -15.24
C GLU A 229 11.77 18.13 -14.16
N ILE A 230 12.05 16.88 -14.53
CA ILE A 230 12.07 15.78 -13.60
C ILE A 230 13.41 15.87 -12.88
N PRO A 231 13.44 16.02 -11.54
CA PRO A 231 14.69 16.00 -10.79
C PRO A 231 15.51 14.74 -11.11
N GLU A 232 16.79 14.75 -10.79
CA GLU A 232 17.58 13.50 -10.85
C GLU A 232 16.88 12.41 -10.05
N GLU A 233 16.99 11.17 -10.52
CA GLU A 233 16.44 10.02 -9.80
C GLU A 233 16.95 10.08 -8.36
N LEU A 234 16.05 9.83 -7.41
CA LEU A 234 16.47 9.63 -6.03
C LEU A 234 17.48 8.51 -6.06
N GLU A 235 18.62 8.63 -5.37
CA GLU A 235 19.58 7.54 -5.40
C GLU A 235 18.91 6.26 -4.88
N GLU A 236 18.72 5.29 -5.79
CA GLU A 236 18.43 3.93 -5.38
C GLU A 236 19.70 3.48 -4.68
N VAL A 237 19.66 3.38 -3.35
CA VAL A 237 20.82 2.96 -2.55
C VAL A 237 21.12 1.47 -2.79
N SER A 238 21.57 1.17 -4.01
CA SER A 238 22.32 0.00 -4.40
C SER A 238 23.75 0.18 -3.93
N ALA A 239 24.37 -0.91 -3.50
CA ALA A 239 25.68 -0.88 -2.86
C ALA A 239 26.77 -0.62 -3.90
N ASN A 240 27.53 0.49 -3.79
CA ASN A 240 29.01 0.54 -3.93
C ASN A 240 29.58 1.99 -4.02
N VAL A 241 30.19 2.44 -2.91
CA VAL A 241 31.44 3.25 -2.75
C VAL A 241 31.51 4.73 -3.24
N PRO A 242 32.20 5.64 -2.50
CA PRO A 242 31.78 7.04 -2.30
C PRO A 242 32.71 8.12 -2.89
N LYS A 243 32.24 9.38 -2.87
CA LYS A 243 33.03 10.62 -2.70
C LYS A 243 32.13 11.69 -2.06
N SER A 244 32.37 12.06 -0.80
CA SER A 244 32.95 13.35 -0.35
C SER A 244 32.32 14.56 -1.04
N GLU A 245 31.66 15.52 -0.37
CA GLU A 245 32.17 16.30 0.75
C GLU A 245 31.05 16.93 1.59
N LYS A 246 31.32 16.95 2.90
CA LYS A 246 30.99 17.91 3.98
C LYS A 246 29.83 18.91 3.82
N SER A 247 28.95 18.86 4.84
CA SER A 247 28.45 19.94 5.73
C SER A 247 26.91 19.91 5.81
N ALA A 248 26.22 20.13 6.93
CA ALA A 248 26.47 20.10 8.37
C ALA A 248 25.06 20.02 9.02
N GLU A 249 25.00 19.51 10.26
CA GLU A 249 23.81 19.41 11.15
C GLU A 249 22.76 18.35 10.77
N GLY A 250 23.10 17.09 11.13
CA GLY A 250 22.31 15.90 10.90
C GLY A 250 21.10 15.75 11.84
N SER A 251 19.94 15.57 11.21
CA SER A 251 18.77 14.87 11.76
C SER A 251 19.19 13.60 12.50
N GLY A 252 18.54 13.26 13.63
CA GLY A 252 18.84 12.07 14.44
C GLY A 252 18.75 10.72 13.72
N ASP A 253 18.30 10.68 12.46
CA ASP A 253 18.34 9.49 11.60
C ASP A 253 19.71 9.29 10.93
N ASP A 254 20.51 10.37 10.79
CA ASP A 254 21.88 10.34 10.27
C ASP A 254 22.84 9.63 11.25
N GLN A 255 22.73 9.91 12.55
CA GLN A 255 23.56 9.26 13.58
C GLN A 255 23.31 7.75 13.69
N LYS A 256 22.05 7.30 13.52
CA LYS A 256 21.69 5.87 13.53
C LYS A 256 22.24 5.17 12.30
N LEU A 257 22.12 5.81 11.13
CA LEU A 257 22.67 5.28 9.90
C LEU A 257 24.19 5.15 10.00
N GLN A 258 24.87 6.16 10.55
CA GLN A 258 26.31 6.13 10.80
C GLN A 258 26.71 4.97 11.72
N PHE A 259 25.99 4.78 12.84
CA PHE A 259 26.25 3.68 13.77
C PHE A 259 26.12 2.30 13.10
N TRP A 260 24.99 2.03 12.43
CA TRP A 260 24.79 0.73 11.77
C TRP A 260 25.73 0.53 10.59
N THR A 261 26.13 1.60 9.90
CA THR A 261 27.13 1.53 8.83
C THR A 261 28.50 1.15 9.40
N ALA A 262 28.89 1.77 10.51
CA ALA A 262 30.11 1.40 11.23
C ALA A 262 30.07 -0.05 11.71
N PHE A 263 28.94 -0.51 12.25
CA PHE A 263 28.75 -1.91 12.63
C PHE A 263 28.88 -2.88 11.45
N VAL A 264 28.22 -2.62 10.32
CA VAL A 264 28.28 -3.49 9.13
C VAL A 264 29.71 -3.58 8.59
N ASN A 265 30.43 -2.46 8.54
CA ASN A 265 31.83 -2.46 8.12
C ASN A 265 32.71 -3.25 9.10
N TYR A 266 32.51 -3.04 10.40
CA TYR A 266 33.22 -3.78 11.45
C TYR A 266 32.98 -5.29 11.31
N ALA A 267 31.72 -5.71 11.17
CA ALA A 267 31.35 -7.11 10.99
C ALA A 267 31.92 -7.69 9.69
N TYR A 268 31.99 -6.91 8.61
CA TYR A 268 32.63 -7.32 7.36
C TYR A 268 34.13 -7.59 7.55
N GLU A 269 34.85 -6.68 8.23
CA GLU A 269 36.27 -6.84 8.55
C GLU A 269 36.54 -8.06 9.45
N HIS A 270 35.56 -8.45 10.28
CA HIS A 270 35.61 -9.64 11.14
C HIS A 270 35.09 -10.91 10.45
N GLY A 271 34.96 -10.92 9.12
CA GLY A 271 34.59 -12.10 8.34
C GLY A 271 33.11 -12.47 8.39
N ARG A 272 32.24 -11.58 8.86
CA ARG A 272 30.81 -11.82 9.07
C ARG A 272 29.92 -11.32 7.93
N SER A 273 30.49 -11.20 6.73
CA SER A 273 29.80 -10.76 5.50
C SER A 273 28.69 -11.73 5.05
N SER A 274 28.77 -12.99 5.49
CA SER A 274 27.86 -14.06 5.07
C SER A 274 26.74 -14.37 6.07
N ASP A 275 26.66 -13.67 7.20
CA ASP A 275 25.62 -13.88 8.22
C ASP A 275 25.07 -12.55 8.76
N ILE A 276 25.65 -11.99 9.82
CA ILE A 276 25.11 -10.82 10.50
C ILE A 276 25.26 -9.56 9.65
N ALA A 277 26.31 -9.43 8.83
CA ALA A 277 26.51 -8.27 7.96
C ALA A 277 25.86 -8.42 6.57
N LYS A 278 25.00 -9.43 6.37
CA LYS A 278 24.19 -9.55 5.13
C LYS A 278 23.19 -8.41 4.99
N GLN A 279 22.72 -7.87 6.11
CA GLN A 279 21.73 -6.81 6.11
C GLN A 279 22.39 -5.45 5.95
N LYS A 280 21.87 -4.63 5.03
CA LYS A 280 22.34 -3.27 4.85
C LYS A 280 22.03 -2.43 6.10
N ALA A 281 23.00 -1.61 6.51
CA ALA A 281 22.77 -0.57 7.50
C ALA A 281 21.65 0.36 7.05
N ALA A 282 20.83 0.83 8.00
CA ALA A 282 19.73 1.76 7.74
C ALA A 282 19.63 2.76 8.90
N GLY A 283 19.06 3.95 8.66
CA GLY A 283 18.80 4.97 9.69
C GLY A 283 17.68 4.62 10.68
N ARG A 284 17.54 3.33 11.00
CA ARG A 284 16.51 2.79 11.90
C ARG A 284 17.09 2.58 13.29
N THR A 285 16.23 2.48 14.29
CA THR A 285 16.64 2.15 15.67
C THR A 285 16.90 0.65 15.87
N TYR A 286 16.72 -0.17 14.84
CA TYR A 286 16.88 -1.62 14.88
C TYR A 286 17.59 -2.14 13.62
N TYR A 287 18.21 -3.31 13.77
CA TYR A 287 18.96 -4.04 12.76
C TYR A 287 18.54 -5.51 12.83
N ASP A 288 17.77 -5.95 11.85
CA ASP A 288 17.27 -7.32 11.81
C ASP A 288 18.36 -8.27 11.27
N VAL A 289 18.29 -9.53 11.67
CA VAL A 289 19.18 -10.58 11.19
C VAL A 289 18.34 -11.82 10.91
N HIS A 290 18.32 -12.20 9.63
CA HIS A 290 17.60 -13.38 9.17
C HIS A 290 18.45 -14.63 9.37
N ILE A 291 18.13 -15.38 10.42
CA ILE A 291 18.52 -16.77 10.57
C ILE A 291 17.44 -17.61 9.88
N GLY A 292 17.80 -18.58 9.04
CA GLY A 292 16.88 -19.29 8.13
C GLY A 292 15.82 -20.19 8.80
N ALA A 293 15.30 -19.81 9.97
CA ALA A 293 14.32 -20.55 10.76
C ALA A 293 12.88 -20.09 10.45
N ASN A 294 11.97 -21.07 10.36
CA ASN A 294 10.55 -20.81 10.14
C ASN A 294 9.89 -20.35 11.45
N GLY A 295 9.58 -19.06 11.56
CA GLY A 295 8.67 -18.52 12.57
C GLY A 295 9.21 -17.41 13.48
N TYR A 296 10.52 -17.11 13.42
CA TYR A 296 11.13 -16.03 14.21
C TYR A 296 12.34 -15.40 13.51
N HIS A 297 12.69 -14.16 13.88
CA HIS A 297 13.92 -13.48 13.44
C HIS A 297 14.67 -12.88 14.63
N LEU A 298 15.98 -12.65 14.46
CA LEU A 298 16.79 -11.91 15.42
C LEU A 298 16.81 -10.44 15.05
N PHE A 299 16.89 -9.56 16.05
CA PHE A 299 17.12 -8.14 15.83
C PHE A 299 18.00 -7.55 16.92
N PHE A 300 18.76 -6.54 16.56
CA PHE A 300 19.48 -5.66 17.46
C PHE A 300 18.82 -4.29 17.45
N SER A 301 18.83 -3.54 18.55
CA SER A 301 18.24 -2.22 18.61
C SER A 301 18.96 -1.28 19.56
N ILE A 302 18.96 0.01 19.20
CA ILE A 302 19.65 1.09 19.90
C ILE A 302 18.63 2.12 20.42
N PRO A 303 17.75 1.75 21.37
CA PRO A 303 16.70 2.63 21.85
C PRO A 303 17.29 3.91 22.47
N TYR A 304 16.98 5.05 21.86
CA TYR A 304 17.44 6.38 22.29
C TYR A 304 18.96 6.54 22.41
N GLY A 305 19.75 5.62 21.82
CA GLY A 305 21.22 5.66 21.83
C GLY A 305 21.90 5.43 23.18
N LYS A 306 21.16 4.99 24.21
CA LYS A 306 21.68 4.81 25.59
C LYS A 306 21.76 3.35 26.06
N ARG A 307 21.33 2.43 25.21
CA ARG A 307 21.39 0.98 25.44
C ARG A 307 21.54 0.28 24.10
N ILE A 308 22.11 -0.91 24.13
CA ILE A 308 22.04 -1.90 23.05
C ILE A 308 21.13 -3.04 23.51
N LYS A 309 20.28 -3.52 22.62
CA LYS A 309 19.31 -4.58 22.91
C LYS A 309 19.32 -5.61 21.80
N MET A 310 19.43 -6.88 22.16
CA MET A 310 19.18 -8.01 21.26
C MET A 310 17.78 -8.55 21.54
N GLY A 311 17.07 -9.00 20.50
CA GLY A 311 15.81 -9.70 20.67
C GLY A 311 15.51 -10.75 19.60
N ILE A 312 14.71 -11.72 20.00
CA ILE A 312 14.09 -12.71 19.14
C ILE A 312 12.64 -12.29 18.96
N TYR A 313 12.22 -12.03 17.74
CA TYR A 313 10.84 -11.69 17.41
C TYR A 313 10.13 -12.90 16.81
N THR A 314 8.95 -13.23 17.35
CA THR A 314 8.11 -14.34 16.87
C THR A 314 6.84 -13.81 16.21
N TYR A 315 6.48 -14.38 15.05
CA TYR A 315 5.30 -13.95 14.29
C TYR A 315 4.00 -14.64 14.71
N ASN A 316 4.09 -15.71 15.51
CA ASN A 316 2.94 -16.44 16.03
C ASN A 316 3.18 -16.96 17.46
N VAL A 317 2.07 -17.25 18.13
CA VAL A 317 2.06 -17.70 19.54
C VAL A 317 2.69 -19.09 19.71
N ASP A 318 2.53 -19.97 18.73
CA ASP A 318 3.02 -21.36 18.81
C ASP A 318 4.55 -21.43 18.80
N THR A 319 5.20 -20.60 17.98
CA THR A 319 6.67 -20.48 17.90
C THR A 319 7.23 -19.96 19.21
N TYR A 320 6.59 -18.95 19.81
CA TYR A 320 7.00 -18.45 21.11
C TYR A 320 6.82 -19.51 22.22
N ASN A 321 5.69 -20.22 22.23
CA ASN A 321 5.46 -21.27 23.23
C ASN A 321 6.51 -22.39 23.10
N ARG A 322 6.87 -22.78 21.88
CA ARG A 322 7.93 -23.76 21.63
C ARG A 322 9.29 -23.28 22.19
N LEU A 323 9.67 -22.04 21.93
CA LEU A 323 10.91 -21.47 22.48
C LEU A 323 10.85 -21.41 24.02
N LYS A 324 9.69 -21.09 24.59
CA LYS A 324 9.49 -20.98 26.03
C LYS A 324 9.58 -22.32 26.75
N GLU A 325 9.17 -23.42 26.12
CA GLU A 325 9.38 -24.79 26.66
C GLU A 325 10.86 -25.15 26.75
N LEU A 326 11.70 -24.54 25.90
CA LEU A 326 13.15 -24.74 25.88
C LEU A 326 13.91 -23.64 26.63
N LYS A 327 13.22 -22.77 27.37
CA LYS A 327 13.80 -21.61 28.06
C LYS A 327 15.08 -21.97 28.81
N ASP A 328 15.01 -22.95 29.71
CA ASP A 328 16.14 -23.29 30.58
C ASP A 328 17.35 -23.83 29.78
N GLN A 329 17.09 -24.51 28.66
CA GLN A 329 18.15 -25.00 27.77
C GLN A 329 18.76 -23.87 26.95
N ILE A 330 17.93 -22.95 26.46
CA ILE A 330 18.37 -21.78 25.70
C ILE A 330 19.20 -20.86 26.60
N GLU A 331 18.76 -20.58 27.82
CA GLU A 331 19.50 -19.73 28.77
C GLU A 331 20.79 -20.39 29.27
N ALA A 332 20.80 -21.73 29.44
CA ALA A 332 22.02 -22.46 29.81
C ALA A 332 23.07 -22.46 28.69
N GLU A 333 22.66 -22.62 27.43
CA GLU A 333 23.57 -22.57 26.28
C GLU A 333 23.97 -21.13 25.91
N PHE A 334 23.07 -20.17 26.11
CA PHE A 334 23.33 -18.74 25.92
C PHE A 334 24.23 -18.17 27.02
N ASP A 335 24.28 -18.80 28.21
CA ASP A 335 25.07 -18.40 29.40
C ASP A 335 24.62 -17.07 30.04
N GLU A 336 23.41 -16.60 29.75
CA GLU A 336 22.80 -15.40 30.34
C GLU A 336 21.27 -15.52 30.43
N ASN A 337 20.66 -14.80 31.37
CA ASN A 337 19.21 -14.78 31.53
C ASN A 337 18.55 -13.87 30.49
N LEU A 338 17.55 -14.39 29.78
CA LEU A 338 16.78 -13.63 28.82
C LEU A 338 15.48 -13.11 29.46
N ASN A 339 15.02 -11.94 29.03
CA ASN A 339 13.71 -11.45 29.41
C ASN A 339 12.64 -11.98 28.43
N TRP A 340 11.74 -12.81 28.94
CA TRP A 340 10.65 -13.45 28.19
C TRP A 340 9.33 -12.67 28.28
N GLU A 341 9.35 -11.36 28.05
CA GLU A 341 8.17 -10.50 28.16
C GLU A 341 7.09 -10.77 27.08
N CYS A 342 5.83 -10.87 27.50
CA CYS A 342 4.67 -10.82 26.62
C CYS A 342 4.29 -9.35 26.38
N SER A 343 4.38 -8.84 25.15
CA SER A 343 3.97 -7.46 24.88
C SER A 343 2.45 -7.30 24.95
N LYS A 344 1.94 -6.83 26.10
CA LYS A 344 0.52 -6.53 26.42
C LYS A 344 -0.46 -7.71 26.29
N SER A 345 -1.46 -7.77 27.17
CA SER A 345 -2.43 -8.87 27.29
C SER A 345 -3.32 -9.11 26.06
N THR A 346 -3.20 -8.31 25.00
CA THR A 346 -4.02 -8.34 23.78
C THR A 346 -3.23 -8.40 22.47
N GLY A 347 -1.90 -8.45 22.52
CA GLY A 347 -1.04 -8.54 21.33
C GLY A 347 -0.73 -9.98 20.91
N THR A 348 -0.83 -10.30 19.62
CA THR A 348 -0.43 -11.59 19.04
C THR A 348 1.10 -11.75 18.87
N THR A 349 1.87 -10.68 19.13
CA THR A 349 3.32 -10.61 18.93
C THR A 349 4.06 -10.80 20.25
N ARG A 350 5.15 -11.57 20.27
CA ARG A 350 5.93 -11.85 21.49
C ARG A 350 7.43 -11.79 21.21
N SER A 351 8.21 -11.22 22.14
CA SER A 351 9.66 -11.03 21.97
C SER A 351 10.45 -11.51 23.18
N ILE A 352 11.59 -12.14 22.94
CA ILE A 352 12.57 -12.56 23.96
C ILE A 352 13.74 -11.61 23.85
N VAL A 353 14.18 -10.96 24.92
CA VAL A 353 15.13 -9.83 24.80
C VAL A 353 16.19 -9.80 25.89
N ILE A 354 17.34 -9.23 25.57
CA ILE A 354 18.40 -8.85 26.51
C ILE A 354 18.90 -7.45 26.18
N GLU A 355 19.27 -6.67 27.20
CA GLU A 355 19.73 -5.29 27.03
C GLU A 355 20.93 -4.96 27.92
N GLU A 356 21.85 -4.15 27.39
CA GLU A 356 23.00 -3.62 28.11
C GLU A 356 23.06 -2.09 27.97
N LYS A 357 23.56 -1.40 29.01
CA LYS A 357 23.80 0.05 28.96
C LYS A 357 25.01 0.33 28.07
N ALA A 358 24.84 1.22 27.10
CA ALA A 358 25.90 1.58 26.17
C ALA A 358 25.66 2.99 25.60
N ASP A 359 26.71 3.80 25.42
CA ASP A 359 26.58 5.07 24.70
C ASP A 359 26.85 4.85 23.20
N VAL A 360 25.79 4.54 22.47
CA VAL A 360 25.82 4.07 21.07
C VAL A 360 26.47 5.11 20.13
N PHE A 361 26.30 6.39 20.44
CA PHE A 361 26.83 7.48 19.64
C PHE A 361 28.20 7.99 20.14
N ASN A 362 28.80 7.34 21.15
CA ASN A 362 30.19 7.59 21.55
C ASN A 362 31.14 6.73 20.69
N PRO A 363 31.92 7.31 19.76
CA PRO A 363 32.79 6.54 18.87
C PRO A 363 33.83 5.68 19.61
N ALA A 364 34.23 6.07 20.82
CA ALA A 364 35.19 5.31 21.64
C ALA A 364 34.59 4.02 22.24
N GLU A 365 33.27 3.94 22.35
CA GLU A 365 32.56 2.76 22.87
C GLU A 365 32.07 1.82 21.76
N GLN A 366 31.94 2.32 20.52
CA GLN A 366 31.41 1.56 19.39
C GLN A 366 32.08 0.20 19.15
N PRO A 367 33.43 0.05 19.18
CA PRO A 367 34.04 -1.26 19.01
C PRO A 367 33.55 -2.29 20.03
N LYS A 368 33.41 -1.90 21.31
CA LYS A 368 32.90 -2.78 22.37
C LYS A 368 31.44 -3.17 22.13
N ILE A 369 30.63 -2.24 21.61
CA ILE A 369 29.22 -2.50 21.28
C ILE A 369 29.14 -3.45 20.07
N PHE A 370 30.03 -3.32 19.09
CA PHE A 370 30.05 -4.20 17.93
C PHE A 370 30.51 -5.62 18.30
N ASP A 371 31.53 -5.75 19.15
CA ASP A 371 31.95 -7.02 19.72
C ASP A 371 30.79 -7.68 20.49
N TRP A 372 30.07 -6.91 21.29
CA TRP A 372 28.88 -7.37 22.00
C TRP A 372 27.82 -7.93 21.04
N ILE A 373 27.51 -7.22 19.96
CA ILE A 373 26.52 -7.66 18.96
C ILE A 373 26.95 -8.99 18.31
N ILE A 374 28.22 -9.13 17.94
CA ILE A 374 28.75 -10.34 17.30
C ILE A 374 28.73 -11.53 18.28
N ASP A 375 29.22 -11.34 19.50
CA ASP A 375 29.24 -12.37 20.56
C ASP A 375 27.83 -12.87 20.86
N HIS A 376 26.89 -11.94 21.07
CA HIS A 376 25.51 -12.28 21.41
C HIS A 376 24.80 -12.98 20.26
N PHE A 377 25.10 -12.60 19.01
CA PHE A 377 24.62 -13.32 17.85
C PHE A 377 25.14 -14.75 17.78
N ASP A 378 26.43 -14.99 18.03
CA ASP A 378 27.02 -16.34 18.00
C ASP A 378 26.45 -17.25 19.09
N ARG A 379 26.35 -16.73 20.31
CA ARG A 379 25.80 -17.48 21.45
C ARG A 379 24.34 -17.81 21.24
N ILE A 380 23.52 -16.84 20.79
CA ILE A 380 22.09 -17.10 20.60
C ILE A 380 21.82 -18.01 19.40
N THR A 381 22.58 -17.88 18.30
CA THR A 381 22.43 -18.78 17.16
C THR A 381 22.85 -20.20 17.48
N THR A 382 23.89 -20.37 18.32
CA THR A 382 24.28 -21.69 18.86
C THR A 382 23.16 -22.28 19.71
N ALA A 383 22.65 -21.52 20.69
CA ALA A 383 21.54 -21.93 21.56
C ALA A 383 20.28 -22.33 20.77
N LEU A 384 19.94 -21.58 19.72
CA LEU A 384 18.79 -21.85 18.86
C LEU A 384 19.04 -22.97 17.83
N SER A 385 20.29 -23.27 17.47
CA SER A 385 20.62 -24.36 16.55
C SER A 385 20.52 -25.74 17.22
N ASN A 386 20.77 -25.81 18.53
CA ASN A 386 20.63 -27.04 19.31
C ASN A 386 19.14 -27.45 19.51
N ASP A 387 18.19 -26.52 19.38
CA ASP A 387 16.73 -26.76 19.31
C ASP A 387 16.37 -27.76 18.18
N TRP A 388 16.99 -27.60 17.00
CA TRP A 388 16.76 -28.49 15.85
C TRP A 388 17.22 -29.93 16.11
N ARG A 389 18.28 -30.13 16.90
CA ARG A 389 18.81 -31.46 17.21
C ARG A 389 18.02 -32.14 18.33
N ALA A 390 17.61 -31.40 19.37
CA ALA A 390 16.82 -31.95 20.47
C ALA A 390 15.41 -32.41 20.04
N SER A 391 14.81 -31.74 19.07
CA SER A 391 13.49 -32.08 18.53
C SER A 391 13.45 -33.34 17.65
N GLN A 392 14.60 -33.83 17.16
CA GLN A 392 14.71 -35.11 16.43
C GLN A 392 14.77 -36.34 17.35
N TYR A 393 15.18 -36.18 18.61
CA TYR A 393 15.32 -37.29 19.58
C TYR A 393 14.08 -37.52 20.47
N LYS A 394 13.01 -36.73 20.27
CA LYS A 394 11.73 -36.84 21.01
C LYS A 394 10.57 -37.41 20.17
N ARG A 395 10.87 -38.22 19.15
CA ARG A 395 9.86 -39.00 18.41
C ARG A 395 9.90 -40.47 18.78
#